data_AF-A0A929J1R7-F1
#
_entry.id   AF-A0A929J1R7-F1
#
_cell.length_a   1.000
_cell.length_b   1.000
_cell.length_c   1.000
_cell.angle_alpha   90.00
_cell.angle_beta   90.00
_cell.angle_gamma   90.00
#
_symmetry.space_group_name_H-M   'P 1'
#
loop_
_entity.id
_entity.type
_entity.pdbx_description
1 polymer ?
#
loop_
_entity_poly.entity_id
_entity_poly.type
_entity_poly.pdbx_seq_one_letter_code
_entity_poly.pdbx_strand_id
1 'polypeptide(L)'
;IINCGGIKVSPEQLETKIFPFMEDTSQIAICRKPDSLRGDGFLVAVTPKFKMNRQELYSLILDAIQQFGVNASNAISIVEVNELPRTTSGKIQRKKISEQYGELEGLKFDTTENSSSENNYVAPSTPEEKMLCNIGQEILNVKRISVTDNFLTLGIDSLLSLKLTFKLKSKGLKDNLIRNILSGSSIKEIAAQMSSNSEQLISTPNNSKHKLALNITESVNAVRGIAIMLIIFNHWIEGLLNKFISNPELVNMLRFPGTPIFALAFGLFLSYLYSDYFQKGSFSKGLKIINSRIFILILGILLVGLPAYIKIFITGDFSSTAFAKATYNIMDYYLLAMLTVPFLLYFILKFNKWKIEMAVLLTVISMSIAIYLQNFSEWSLWQDGWLFLVKLNLLAYYGYFNLLAFSLVGVAIGIFLKGFNNENRQLYTMLAIGLISILVGIAFEGHHYSFKGFRLFFPQLFFHAGISLLIIVGMLMISQVKGYKGSFLLTIRNILSTVGILTLPAFILHGYVIPLKNLFMYFSVPKFIALAIPLVIFFFIMWWLARVVHRTKAII
;
A
#
# COMPACT_ATOMS: atom_id res chain seq x y z
N ILE A 1 18.53 27.28 -10.04
CA ILE A 1 17.99 26.08 -10.73
C ILE A 1 16.48 26.07 -10.50
N ILE A 2 15.70 25.82 -11.55
CA ILE A 2 14.24 25.67 -11.50
C ILE A 2 13.94 24.17 -11.55
N ASN A 3 13.19 23.65 -10.59
CA ASN A 3 12.81 22.24 -10.55
C ASN A 3 11.32 22.08 -10.87
N CYS A 4 11.00 21.89 -12.15
CA CYS A 4 9.62 21.75 -12.62
C CYS A 4 9.30 20.29 -12.90
N GLY A 5 8.40 19.70 -12.12
CA GLY A 5 7.95 18.31 -12.32
C GLY A 5 9.05 17.27 -12.14
N GLY A 6 10.11 17.58 -11.36
CA GLY A 6 11.26 16.70 -11.14
C GLY A 6 12.42 16.91 -12.14
N ILE A 7 12.26 17.78 -13.13
CA ILE A 7 13.29 18.13 -14.10
C ILE A 7 13.97 19.43 -13.66
N LYS A 8 15.31 19.39 -13.56
CA LYS A 8 16.14 20.53 -13.13
C LYS A 8 16.63 21.30 -14.33
N VAL A 9 16.16 22.52 -14.51
CA VAL A 9 16.54 23.42 -15.60
C VAL A 9 17.33 24.61 -15.06
N SER A 10 18.45 24.94 -15.71
CA SER A 10 19.19 26.17 -15.41
C SER A 10 18.57 27.35 -16.18
N PRO A 11 18.19 28.45 -15.52
CA PRO A 11 17.65 29.62 -16.20
C PRO A 11 18.56 30.17 -17.29
N GLU A 12 19.87 30.18 -17.06
CA GLU A 12 20.85 30.70 -18.03
C GLU A 12 20.94 29.83 -19.29
N GLN A 13 20.80 28.51 -19.14
CA GLN A 13 20.78 27.59 -20.29
C GLN A 13 19.50 27.75 -21.11
N LEU A 14 18.37 27.99 -20.44
CA LEU A 14 17.09 28.27 -21.10
C LEU A 14 17.12 29.62 -21.82
N GLU A 15 17.69 30.65 -21.18
CA GLU A 15 17.91 31.98 -21.77
C GLU A 15 18.80 31.89 -23.03
N THR A 16 19.86 31.08 -23.00
CA THR A 16 20.76 30.88 -24.16
C THR A 16 20.03 30.32 -25.39
N LYS A 17 18.93 29.58 -25.20
CA LYS A 17 18.12 29.03 -26.28
C LYS A 17 17.20 30.06 -26.94
N ILE A 18 16.75 31.07 -26.19
CA ILE A 18 15.81 32.08 -26.67
C ILE A 18 16.50 33.37 -27.13
N PHE A 19 17.69 33.68 -26.59
CA PHE A 19 18.46 34.88 -26.94
C PHE A 19 18.77 35.05 -28.44
N PRO A 20 19.02 34.00 -29.24
CA PRO A 20 19.23 34.16 -30.68
C PRO A 20 18.04 34.77 -31.43
N PHE A 21 16.85 34.74 -30.85
CA PHE A 21 15.62 35.27 -31.44
C PHE A 21 15.25 36.67 -30.93
N MET A 22 16.15 37.35 -30.20
CA MET A 22 15.87 38.63 -29.52
C MET A 22 16.86 39.72 -29.91
N GLU A 23 16.36 40.94 -30.13
CA GLU A 23 17.18 42.13 -30.41
C GLU A 23 17.90 42.66 -29.16
N ASP A 24 17.24 42.65 -28.00
CA ASP A 24 17.79 43.14 -26.73
C ASP A 24 17.54 42.13 -25.59
N THR A 25 18.57 41.34 -25.29
CA THR A 25 18.54 40.32 -24.23
C THR A 25 18.63 40.92 -22.83
N SER A 26 18.93 42.23 -22.70
CA SER A 26 19.07 42.88 -21.39
C SER A 26 17.74 43.15 -20.70
N GLN A 27 16.63 43.02 -21.43
CA GLN A 27 15.25 43.34 -21.01
C GLN A 27 14.44 42.14 -20.52
N ILE A 28 15.04 40.95 -20.44
CA ILE A 28 14.37 39.70 -20.03
C ILE A 28 15.20 38.91 -19.00
N ALA A 29 14.54 38.26 -18.06
CA ALA A 29 15.15 37.29 -17.16
C ALA A 29 14.19 36.14 -16.87
N ILE A 30 14.70 34.90 -16.84
CA ILE A 30 13.93 33.74 -16.39
C ILE A 30 14.29 33.42 -14.94
N CYS A 31 13.26 33.29 -14.12
CA CYS A 31 13.35 33.09 -12.69
C CYS A 31 12.48 31.91 -12.26
N ARG A 32 12.70 31.46 -11.02
CA ARG A 32 11.86 30.44 -10.38
C ARG A 32 10.50 31.05 -10.02
N LYS A 33 9.43 30.31 -10.27
CA LYS A 33 8.10 30.55 -9.67
C LYS A 33 7.76 29.40 -8.73
N PRO A 34 7.36 29.61 -7.47
CA PRO A 34 6.84 28.52 -6.64
C PRO A 34 5.55 27.95 -7.24
N ASP A 35 5.45 26.63 -7.42
CA ASP A 35 4.24 25.95 -7.92
C ASP A 35 3.93 24.75 -7.02
N SER A 36 2.79 24.79 -6.31
CA SER A 36 2.40 23.75 -5.35
C SER A 36 2.15 22.38 -5.99
N LEU A 37 1.89 22.31 -7.29
CA LEU A 37 1.65 21.06 -8.03
C LEU A 37 2.95 20.47 -8.58
N ARG A 38 3.88 21.33 -9.01
CA ARG A 38 5.09 20.92 -9.78
C ARG A 38 6.41 21.12 -9.04
N GLY A 39 6.38 21.70 -7.85
CA GLY A 39 7.56 22.20 -7.16
C GLY A 39 7.84 23.64 -7.59
N ASP A 40 8.35 23.81 -8.82
CA ASP A 40 8.61 25.10 -9.42
C ASP A 40 7.95 25.23 -10.81
N GLY A 41 7.66 26.47 -11.21
CA GLY A 41 7.40 26.91 -12.58
C GLY A 41 8.40 27.97 -13.05
N PHE A 42 8.16 28.50 -14.25
CA PHE A 42 9.01 29.48 -14.93
C PHE A 42 8.38 30.86 -14.86
N LEU A 43 9.00 31.77 -14.12
CA LEU A 43 8.66 33.19 -14.13
C LEU A 43 9.52 33.90 -15.18
N VAL A 44 8.90 34.56 -16.14
CA VAL A 44 9.57 35.32 -17.19
C VAL A 44 9.34 36.79 -16.92
N ALA A 45 10.36 37.46 -16.41
CA ALA A 45 10.34 38.88 -16.10
C ALA A 45 10.81 39.68 -17.30
N VAL A 46 10.02 40.66 -17.73
CA VAL A 46 10.25 41.50 -18.91
C VAL A 46 10.10 42.97 -18.54
N THR A 47 10.95 43.85 -19.07
CA THR A 47 10.82 45.29 -18.81
C THR A 47 9.82 45.95 -19.77
N PRO A 48 9.38 47.19 -19.50
CA PRO A 48 8.51 47.94 -20.42
C PRO A 48 9.15 48.23 -21.78
N LYS A 49 10.48 48.12 -21.89
CA LYS A 49 11.23 48.33 -23.15
C LYS A 49 11.29 47.06 -24.01
N PHE A 50 10.79 45.93 -23.52
CA PHE A 50 10.79 44.67 -24.25
C PHE A 50 9.75 44.69 -25.39
N LYS A 51 10.21 44.58 -26.65
CA LYS A 51 9.37 44.82 -27.84
C LYS A 51 8.63 43.59 -28.39
N MET A 52 9.08 42.37 -28.10
CA MET A 52 8.51 41.15 -28.69
C MET A 52 7.13 40.84 -28.11
N ASN A 53 6.22 40.34 -28.96
CA ASN A 53 4.86 39.97 -28.59
C ASN A 53 4.90 38.88 -27.49
N ARG A 54 4.05 39.03 -26.46
CA ARG A 54 4.00 38.10 -25.33
C ARG A 54 3.59 36.67 -25.75
N GLN A 55 2.75 36.52 -26.77
CA GLN A 55 2.35 35.22 -27.35
C GLN A 55 3.54 34.52 -28.03
N GLU A 56 4.30 35.28 -28.81
CA GLU A 56 5.50 34.83 -29.50
C GLU A 56 6.58 34.44 -28.49
N LEU A 57 6.80 35.28 -27.48
CA LEU A 57 7.70 34.99 -26.37
C LEU A 57 7.30 33.71 -25.62
N TYR A 58 6.01 33.54 -25.32
CA TYR A 58 5.50 32.34 -24.66
C TYR A 58 5.78 31.09 -25.50
N SER A 59 5.55 31.13 -26.82
CA SER A 59 5.82 30.02 -27.72
C SER A 59 7.31 29.63 -27.77
N LEU A 60 8.21 30.61 -27.79
CA LEU A 60 9.66 30.40 -27.75
C LEU A 60 10.10 29.76 -26.44
N ILE A 61 9.56 30.20 -25.31
CA ILE A 61 9.87 29.63 -24.00
C ILE A 61 9.32 28.22 -23.89
N LEU A 62 8.11 27.98 -24.42
CA LEU A 62 7.47 26.67 -24.42
C LEU A 62 8.32 25.65 -25.20
N ASP A 63 8.77 26.00 -26.40
CA ASP A 63 9.67 25.15 -27.19
C ASP A 63 10.99 24.90 -26.44
N ALA A 64 11.57 25.96 -25.87
CA ALA A 64 12.82 25.84 -25.12
C ALA A 64 12.69 24.91 -23.91
N ILE A 65 11.62 25.00 -23.10
CA ILE A 65 11.44 24.11 -21.93
C ILE A 65 11.13 22.66 -22.36
N GLN A 66 10.46 22.46 -23.49
CA GLN A 66 10.18 21.13 -24.05
C GLN A 66 11.47 20.44 -24.51
N GLN A 67 12.44 21.19 -25.07
CA GLN A 67 13.78 20.64 -25.38
C GLN A 67 14.52 20.13 -24.13
N PHE A 68 14.24 20.68 -22.94
CA PHE A 68 14.76 20.18 -21.67
C PHE A 68 13.89 19.07 -21.04
N GLY A 69 12.85 18.60 -21.75
CA GLY A 69 11.96 17.52 -21.33
C GLY A 69 10.77 17.96 -20.46
N VAL A 70 10.55 19.27 -20.31
CA VAL A 70 9.45 19.80 -19.48
C VAL A 70 8.19 20.00 -20.33
N ASN A 71 7.20 19.12 -20.15
CA ASN A 71 5.91 19.19 -20.84
C ASN A 71 4.84 19.84 -19.96
N ALA A 72 5.01 21.13 -19.62
CA ALA A 72 4.09 21.87 -18.77
C ALA A 72 3.86 23.30 -19.30
N SER A 73 2.90 23.47 -20.23
CA SER A 73 2.58 24.76 -20.83
C SER A 73 2.11 25.79 -19.79
N ASN A 74 1.22 25.37 -18.90
CA ASN A 74 0.72 26.18 -17.78
C ASN A 74 1.73 26.44 -16.65
N ALA A 75 2.99 26.03 -16.79
CA ALA A 75 4.05 26.34 -15.83
C ALA A 75 4.78 27.66 -16.13
N ILE A 76 4.46 28.33 -17.25
CA ILE A 76 5.08 29.60 -17.65
C ILE A 76 4.20 30.77 -17.17
N SER A 77 4.80 31.79 -16.57
CA SER A 77 4.14 33.04 -16.19
C SER A 77 4.97 34.22 -16.66
N ILE A 78 4.40 35.07 -17.52
CA ILE A 78 5.07 36.30 -17.98
C ILE A 78 4.59 37.49 -17.15
N VAL A 79 5.54 38.24 -16.58
CA VAL A 79 5.27 39.39 -15.70
C VAL A 79 6.13 40.56 -16.13
N GLU A 80 5.52 41.74 -16.21
CA GLU A 80 6.23 42.98 -16.46
C GLU A 80 6.84 43.55 -15.17
N VAL A 81 8.11 43.93 -15.22
CA VAL A 81 8.87 44.47 -14.08
C VAL A 81 9.48 45.81 -14.44
N ASN A 82 9.46 46.78 -13.52
CA ASN A 82 9.99 48.12 -13.78
C ASN A 82 11.47 48.11 -14.21
N GLU A 83 12.26 47.28 -13.54
CA GLU A 83 13.67 47.06 -13.85
C GLU A 83 14.11 45.65 -13.44
N LEU A 84 15.16 45.14 -14.09
CA LEU A 84 15.78 43.87 -13.72
C LEU A 84 16.94 44.14 -12.74
N PRO A 85 16.81 43.78 -11.45
CA PRO A 85 17.85 44.06 -10.47
C PRO A 85 19.14 43.30 -10.82
N ARG A 86 20.26 44.02 -10.86
CA ARG A 86 21.59 43.46 -11.17
C ARG A 86 22.56 43.65 -10.00
N THR A 87 23.56 42.80 -9.89
CA THR A 87 24.70 43.00 -8.97
C THR A 87 25.63 44.08 -9.52
N THR A 88 26.57 44.55 -8.70
CA THR A 88 27.68 45.43 -9.14
C THR A 88 28.50 44.82 -10.27
N SER A 89 28.51 43.50 -10.41
CA SER A 89 29.13 42.76 -11.50
C SER A 89 28.22 42.57 -12.73
N GLY A 90 27.04 43.20 -12.78
CA GLY A 90 26.09 43.11 -13.89
C GLY A 90 25.23 41.84 -13.95
N LYS A 91 25.35 40.91 -12.99
CA LYS A 91 24.58 39.65 -12.96
C LYS A 91 23.16 39.87 -12.46
N ILE A 92 22.19 39.22 -13.08
CA ILE A 92 20.77 39.34 -12.71
C ILE A 92 20.50 38.70 -11.34
N GLN A 93 19.85 39.44 -10.44
CA GLN A 93 19.46 38.98 -9.10
C GLN A 93 18.12 38.22 -9.15
N ARG A 94 18.11 37.05 -9.79
CA ARG A 94 16.91 36.22 -10.03
C ARG A 94 16.12 35.87 -8.77
N LYS A 95 16.79 35.75 -7.62
CA LYS A 95 16.14 35.48 -6.33
C LYS A 95 15.23 36.63 -5.90
N LYS A 96 15.68 37.88 -6.03
CA LYS A 96 14.85 39.06 -5.67
C LYS A 96 13.63 39.17 -6.56
N ILE A 97 13.78 38.90 -7.86
CA ILE A 97 12.66 38.91 -8.82
C ILE A 97 11.63 37.83 -8.44
N SER A 98 12.10 36.62 -8.12
CA SER A 98 11.24 35.52 -7.67
C SER A 98 10.49 35.84 -6.38
N GLU A 99 11.14 36.47 -5.40
CA GLU A 99 10.52 36.86 -4.13
C GLU A 99 9.49 37.99 -4.30
N GLN A 100 9.73 38.94 -5.21
CA GLN A 100 8.83 40.07 -5.43
C GLN A 100 7.64 39.76 -6.34
N TYR A 101 7.84 38.92 -7.36
CA TYR A 101 6.85 38.71 -8.43
C TYR A 101 6.42 37.23 -8.56
N GLY A 102 6.98 36.31 -7.78
CA GLY A 102 6.69 34.87 -7.88
C GLY A 102 5.27 34.48 -7.48
N GLU A 103 4.61 35.26 -6.63
CA GLU A 103 3.22 35.02 -6.21
C GLU A 103 2.19 35.67 -7.13
N LEU A 104 2.62 36.53 -8.06
CA LEU A 104 1.70 37.19 -8.98
C LEU A 104 1.18 36.20 -10.03
N GLU A 105 -0.12 36.28 -10.31
CA GLU A 105 -0.71 35.68 -11.50
C GLU A 105 -0.22 36.46 -12.73
N GLY A 106 0.83 35.97 -13.39
CA GLY A 106 1.28 36.50 -14.67
C GLY A 106 0.27 36.26 -15.79
N LEU A 107 0.55 36.78 -16.97
CA LEU A 107 -0.24 36.50 -18.17
C LEU A 107 -0.24 34.98 -18.42
N LYS A 108 -1.41 34.36 -18.26
CA LYS A 108 -1.65 32.97 -18.62
C LYS A 108 -1.95 32.95 -20.11
N PHE A 109 -0.99 32.46 -20.91
CA PHE A 109 -1.24 32.15 -22.32
C PHE A 109 -1.98 30.84 -22.36
N ASP A 110 -3.28 31.00 -22.39
CA ASP A 110 -4.22 29.94 -22.68
C ASP A 110 -3.83 29.40 -24.07
N THR A 111 -3.40 28.15 -24.15
CA THR A 111 -3.12 27.47 -25.44
C THR A 111 -4.39 27.30 -26.30
N THR A 112 -5.48 27.97 -25.91
CA THR A 112 -6.81 28.01 -26.54
C THR A 112 -6.95 29.06 -27.63
N GLU A 113 -6.00 29.99 -27.83
CA GLU A 113 -6.08 30.97 -28.93
C GLU A 113 -5.40 30.55 -30.24
N ASN A 114 -5.17 29.24 -30.44
CA ASN A 114 -5.11 28.63 -31.78
C ASN A 114 -6.25 27.61 -31.97
N SER A 115 -7.41 27.92 -31.39
CA SER A 115 -8.69 27.39 -31.87
C SER A 115 -9.53 28.49 -32.53
N SER A 116 -8.90 29.38 -33.30
CA SER A 116 -9.56 30.05 -34.42
C SER A 116 -9.78 29.06 -35.55
N SER A 117 -10.62 28.06 -35.26
CA SER A 117 -11.69 27.66 -36.14
C SER A 117 -12.87 27.31 -35.24
N GLU A 118 -13.81 28.25 -35.11
CA GLU A 118 -15.18 28.04 -34.62
C GLU A 118 -15.97 26.98 -35.44
N ASN A 119 -15.29 26.11 -36.21
CA ASN A 119 -15.86 25.18 -37.16
C ASN A 119 -15.79 23.69 -36.74
N ASN A 120 -15.20 23.33 -35.58
CA ASN A 120 -14.99 21.90 -35.25
C ASN A 120 -15.41 21.44 -33.84
N TYR A 121 -16.22 22.22 -33.10
CA TYR A 121 -16.86 21.68 -31.90
C TYR A 121 -17.95 20.67 -32.28
N VAL A 122 -17.74 19.41 -31.90
CA VAL A 122 -18.72 18.33 -32.11
C VAL A 122 -19.25 17.90 -30.74
N ALA A 123 -20.52 18.16 -30.50
CA ALA A 123 -21.18 17.82 -29.25
C ALA A 123 -21.33 16.29 -29.08
N PRO A 124 -21.25 15.77 -27.84
CA PRO A 124 -21.43 14.36 -27.57
C PRO A 124 -22.87 13.91 -27.86
N SER A 125 -23.01 12.93 -28.74
CA SER A 125 -24.28 12.44 -29.25
C SER A 125 -24.66 11.09 -28.62
N THR A 126 -23.68 10.23 -28.31
CA THR A 126 -23.93 8.92 -27.67
C THR A 126 -23.80 8.96 -26.14
N PRO A 127 -24.39 7.99 -25.40
CA PRO A 127 -24.20 7.87 -23.95
C PRO A 127 -22.73 7.74 -23.55
N GLU A 128 -21.93 7.02 -24.33
CA GLU A 128 -20.50 6.81 -24.10
C GLU A 128 -19.72 8.11 -24.28
N GLU A 129 -19.99 8.84 -25.36
CA GLU A 129 -19.39 10.15 -25.63
C GLU A 129 -19.71 11.14 -24.50
N LYS A 130 -20.96 11.20 -24.05
CA LYS A 130 -21.38 12.07 -22.94
C LYS A 130 -20.66 11.71 -21.65
N MET A 131 -20.54 10.42 -21.35
CA MET A 131 -19.84 9.96 -20.15
C MET A 131 -18.36 10.36 -20.18
N LEU A 132 -17.67 10.14 -21.30
CA LEU A 132 -16.26 10.48 -21.46
C LEU A 132 -16.03 11.99 -21.38
N CYS A 133 -16.87 12.79 -22.04
CA CYS A 133 -16.79 14.25 -21.99
C CYS A 133 -16.99 14.77 -20.56
N ASN A 134 -17.98 14.26 -19.82
CA ASN A 134 -18.24 14.70 -18.44
C ASN A 134 -17.06 14.36 -17.51
N ILE A 135 -16.51 13.15 -17.61
CA ILE A 135 -15.34 12.76 -16.82
C ILE A 135 -14.15 13.66 -17.14
N GLY A 136 -13.96 13.99 -18.43
CA GLY A 136 -12.96 14.93 -18.89
C GLY A 136 -13.10 16.31 -18.28
N GLN A 137 -14.30 16.88 -18.37
CA GLN A 137 -14.64 18.22 -17.86
C GLN A 137 -14.36 18.31 -16.36
N GLU A 138 -14.75 17.30 -15.59
CA GLU A 138 -14.54 17.25 -14.14
C GLU A 138 -13.06 17.14 -13.76
N ILE A 139 -12.23 16.48 -14.57
CA ILE A 139 -10.81 16.27 -14.27
C ILE A 139 -9.95 17.44 -14.73
N LEU A 140 -10.25 17.99 -15.89
CA LEU A 140 -9.54 19.11 -16.51
C LEU A 140 -10.07 20.47 -16.06
N ASN A 141 -11.23 20.51 -15.39
CA ASN A 141 -11.91 21.72 -14.97
C ASN A 141 -12.23 22.68 -16.15
N VAL A 142 -12.69 22.11 -17.27
CA VAL A 142 -13.05 22.85 -18.49
C VAL A 142 -14.55 22.81 -18.73
N LYS A 143 -15.10 23.87 -19.32
CA LYS A 143 -16.56 23.99 -19.55
C LYS A 143 -17.10 23.09 -20.67
N ARG A 144 -16.30 22.82 -21.70
CA ARG A 144 -16.70 22.04 -22.89
C ARG A 144 -15.54 21.21 -23.41
N ILE A 145 -15.85 20.03 -23.92
CA ILE A 145 -14.92 19.11 -24.59
C ILE A 145 -15.64 18.59 -25.84
N SER A 146 -15.01 18.67 -27.01
CA SER A 146 -15.50 18.09 -28.26
C SER A 146 -15.22 16.59 -28.29
N VAL A 147 -16.08 15.79 -28.93
CA VAL A 147 -15.82 14.36 -29.08
C VAL A 147 -14.60 14.06 -29.97
N THR A 148 -14.19 15.02 -30.80
CA THR A 148 -12.97 14.91 -31.61
C THR A 148 -11.71 15.19 -30.83
N ASP A 149 -11.82 15.70 -29.60
CA ASP A 149 -10.67 16.02 -28.77
C ASP A 149 -10.03 14.77 -28.19
N ASN A 150 -8.73 14.87 -27.97
CA ASN A 150 -7.92 13.91 -27.24
C ASN A 150 -7.51 14.52 -25.89
N PHE A 151 -7.59 13.72 -24.83
CA PHE A 151 -7.21 14.12 -23.48
C PHE A 151 -5.75 14.58 -23.34
N LEU A 152 -4.82 14.06 -24.12
CA LEU A 152 -3.43 14.53 -24.15
C LEU A 152 -3.34 15.97 -24.68
N THR A 153 -4.03 16.25 -25.79
CA THR A 153 -4.07 17.60 -26.39
C THR A 153 -4.80 18.61 -25.50
N LEU A 154 -5.69 18.13 -24.62
CA LEU A 154 -6.37 18.95 -23.61
C LEU A 154 -5.53 19.19 -22.34
N GLY A 155 -4.27 18.74 -22.29
CA GLY A 155 -3.34 19.05 -21.20
C GLY A 155 -3.40 18.10 -20.00
N ILE A 156 -3.83 16.85 -20.19
CA ILE A 156 -3.70 15.83 -19.13
C ILE A 156 -2.21 15.53 -18.86
N ASP A 157 -1.76 15.79 -17.64
CA ASP A 157 -0.43 15.40 -17.13
C ASP A 157 -0.44 14.00 -16.48
N SER A 158 0.72 13.55 -15.99
CA SER A 158 0.84 12.22 -15.37
C SER A 158 -0.03 12.02 -14.12
N LEU A 159 -0.32 13.09 -13.36
CA LEU A 159 -1.16 13.01 -12.15
C LEU A 159 -2.65 13.01 -12.50
N LEU A 160 -3.06 13.84 -13.46
CA LEU A 160 -4.40 13.86 -14.02
C LEU A 160 -4.71 12.56 -14.78
N SER A 161 -3.71 11.97 -15.44
CA SER A 161 -3.82 10.64 -16.08
C SER A 161 -4.19 9.56 -15.08
N LEU A 162 -3.63 9.63 -13.87
CA LEU A 162 -3.92 8.68 -12.80
C LEU A 162 -5.36 8.86 -12.30
N LYS A 163 -5.79 10.11 -12.05
CA LYS A 163 -7.18 10.42 -11.66
C LYS A 163 -8.18 9.99 -12.73
N LEU A 164 -7.87 10.27 -14.01
CA LEU A 164 -8.65 9.84 -15.16
C LEU A 164 -8.74 8.32 -15.23
N THR A 165 -7.61 7.63 -15.10
CA THR A 165 -7.56 6.17 -15.07
C THR A 165 -8.46 5.60 -13.99
N PHE A 166 -8.38 6.10 -12.75
CA PHE A 166 -9.24 5.63 -11.66
C PHE A 166 -10.73 5.86 -11.94
N LYS A 167 -11.08 7.04 -12.45
CA LYS A 167 -12.47 7.40 -12.74
C LYS A 167 -13.05 6.57 -13.89
N LEU A 168 -12.28 6.35 -14.96
CA LEU A 168 -12.67 5.48 -16.08
C LEU A 168 -12.80 4.02 -15.65
N LYS A 169 -11.89 3.51 -14.80
CA LYS A 169 -11.99 2.17 -14.21
C LYS A 169 -13.24 2.01 -13.34
N SER A 170 -13.56 3.01 -12.53
CA SER A 170 -14.77 3.00 -11.69
C SER A 170 -16.06 2.94 -12.52
N LYS A 171 -16.02 3.42 -13.77
CA LYS A 171 -17.11 3.35 -14.74
C LYS A 171 -17.06 2.10 -15.63
N GLY A 172 -16.12 1.18 -15.39
CA GLY A 172 -16.07 -0.12 -16.05
C GLY A 172 -15.25 -0.19 -17.33
N LEU A 173 -14.48 0.85 -17.68
CA LEU A 173 -13.65 0.80 -18.88
C LEU A 173 -12.49 -0.17 -18.72
N LYS A 174 -12.23 -0.96 -19.77
CA LYS A 174 -11.14 -1.93 -19.84
C LYS A 174 -9.78 -1.23 -19.95
N ASP A 175 -8.73 -1.87 -19.44
CA ASP A 175 -7.36 -1.32 -19.43
C ASP A 175 -6.81 -0.98 -20.82
N ASN A 176 -7.27 -1.67 -21.87
CA ASN A 176 -6.86 -1.37 -23.26
C ASN A 176 -7.46 -0.05 -23.75
N LEU A 177 -8.74 0.22 -23.49
CA LEU A 177 -9.39 1.48 -23.84
C LEU A 177 -8.77 2.65 -23.06
N ILE A 178 -8.47 2.44 -21.78
CA ILE A 178 -7.77 3.45 -20.96
C ILE A 178 -6.37 3.72 -21.52
N ARG A 179 -5.64 2.68 -21.94
CA ARG A 179 -4.35 2.86 -22.61
C ARG A 179 -4.48 3.68 -23.90
N ASN A 180 -5.52 3.42 -24.70
CA ASN A 180 -5.77 4.14 -25.95
C ASN A 180 -6.08 5.63 -25.70
N ILE A 181 -6.88 5.93 -24.67
CA ILE A 181 -7.12 7.30 -24.18
C ILE A 181 -5.80 7.97 -23.82
N LEU A 182 -4.93 7.30 -23.05
CA LEU A 182 -3.64 7.84 -22.63
C LEU A 182 -2.59 7.90 -23.74
N SER A 183 -2.78 7.18 -24.85
CA SER A 183 -1.91 7.22 -26.03
C SER A 183 -2.40 8.16 -27.12
N GLY A 184 -3.53 8.83 -26.90
CA GLY A 184 -3.95 9.94 -27.72
C GLY A 184 -5.14 9.72 -28.65
N SER A 185 -5.93 8.65 -28.44
CA SER A 185 -7.17 8.48 -29.19
C SER A 185 -8.22 9.55 -28.84
N SER A 186 -9.00 9.95 -29.83
CA SER A 186 -10.11 10.90 -29.63
C SER A 186 -11.26 10.26 -28.84
N ILE A 187 -12.09 11.08 -28.17
CA ILE A 187 -13.26 10.60 -27.43
C ILE A 187 -14.21 9.81 -28.35
N LYS A 188 -14.38 10.25 -29.60
CA LYS A 188 -15.20 9.61 -30.62
C LYS A 188 -14.67 8.23 -31.00
N GLU A 189 -13.36 8.09 -31.20
CA GLU A 189 -12.74 6.79 -31.48
C GLU A 189 -12.92 5.81 -30.32
N ILE A 190 -12.77 6.29 -29.08
CA ILE A 190 -12.94 5.47 -27.89
C ILE A 190 -14.41 5.05 -27.74
N ALA A 191 -15.35 5.97 -27.93
CA ALA A 191 -16.78 5.67 -27.90
C ALA A 191 -17.19 4.70 -29.01
N ALA A 192 -16.60 4.82 -30.21
CA ALA A 192 -16.80 3.86 -31.29
C ALA A 192 -16.24 2.47 -30.94
N GLN A 193 -15.08 2.38 -30.31
CA GLN A 193 -14.50 1.11 -29.83
C GLN A 193 -15.30 0.49 -28.66
N MET A 194 -15.97 1.32 -27.86
CA MET A 194 -16.94 0.85 -26.87
C MET A 194 -18.16 0.26 -27.57
N SER A 195 -18.64 0.90 -28.64
CA SER A 195 -19.81 0.49 -29.42
C SER A 195 -19.54 -0.72 -30.33
N SER A 196 -18.36 -0.88 -30.92
CA SER A 196 -18.02 -2.04 -31.76
C SER A 196 -17.83 -3.32 -30.92
N ASN A 197 -17.55 -3.17 -29.63
CA ASN A 197 -17.59 -4.28 -28.66
C ASN A 197 -19.00 -4.49 -28.09
N SER A 198 -20.02 -3.78 -28.58
CA SER A 198 -21.38 -3.82 -28.02
C SER A 198 -22.22 -5.03 -28.42
N GLU A 199 -21.81 -5.81 -29.43
CA GLU A 199 -22.31 -7.19 -29.60
C GLU A 199 -21.86 -8.13 -28.46
N GLN A 200 -21.01 -7.64 -27.54
CA GLN A 200 -20.71 -8.25 -26.24
C GLN A 200 -21.07 -7.33 -25.03
N LEU A 201 -21.81 -6.23 -25.23
CA LEU A 201 -22.29 -5.34 -24.16
C LEU A 201 -23.73 -5.66 -23.74
N ILE A 202 -23.90 -6.85 -23.18
CA ILE A 202 -24.64 -7.00 -21.92
C ILE A 202 -23.69 -7.69 -20.94
N SER A 203 -22.62 -7.01 -20.56
CA SER A 203 -22.03 -7.24 -19.25
C SER A 203 -21.58 -5.89 -18.70
N THR A 204 -22.46 -5.28 -17.92
CA THR A 204 -22.03 -4.41 -16.84
C THR A 204 -20.82 -5.07 -16.16
N PRO A 205 -19.75 -4.34 -15.78
CA PRO A 205 -18.76 -4.91 -14.87
C PRO A 205 -19.58 -5.38 -13.68
N ASN A 206 -19.61 -6.70 -13.46
CA ASN A 206 -20.57 -7.29 -12.57
C ASN A 206 -20.36 -6.67 -11.18
N ASN A 207 -21.21 -5.70 -10.80
CA ASN A 207 -21.09 -4.94 -9.55
C ASN A 207 -21.02 -5.92 -8.35
N SER A 208 -21.63 -7.10 -8.51
CA SER A 208 -21.53 -8.20 -7.54
C SER A 208 -20.11 -8.78 -7.41
N LYS A 209 -19.36 -9.01 -8.50
CA LYS A 209 -17.99 -9.55 -8.45
C LYS A 209 -17.00 -8.56 -7.85
N HIS A 210 -17.08 -7.28 -8.22
CA HIS A 210 -16.22 -6.25 -7.62
C HIS A 210 -16.54 -6.06 -6.13
N LYS A 211 -17.83 -5.97 -5.78
CA LYS A 211 -18.28 -5.87 -4.38
C LYS A 211 -17.89 -7.09 -3.57
N LEU A 212 -17.96 -8.30 -4.15
CA LEU A 212 -17.51 -9.52 -3.52
C LEU A 212 -16.00 -9.51 -3.28
N ALA A 213 -15.20 -9.09 -4.26
CA ALA A 213 -13.75 -8.98 -4.11
C ALA A 213 -13.34 -7.99 -3.01
N LEU A 214 -14.05 -6.86 -2.92
CA LEU A 214 -13.89 -5.90 -1.82
C LEU A 214 -14.23 -6.53 -0.47
N ASN A 215 -15.40 -7.18 -0.36
CA ASN A 215 -15.83 -7.85 0.87
C ASN A 215 -14.85 -8.93 1.32
N ILE A 216 -14.36 -9.77 0.40
CA ILE A 216 -13.34 -10.77 0.72
C ILE A 216 -12.06 -10.09 1.22
N THR A 217 -11.57 -9.05 0.53
CA THR A 217 -10.38 -8.29 0.95
C THR A 217 -10.55 -7.72 2.36
N GLU A 218 -11.74 -7.19 2.69
CA GLU A 218 -12.04 -6.70 4.03
C GLU A 218 -12.10 -7.82 5.07
N SER A 219 -12.66 -8.98 4.74
CA SER A 219 -12.63 -10.18 5.57
C SER A 219 -11.21 -10.62 5.89
N VAL A 220 -10.32 -10.66 4.88
CA VAL A 220 -8.89 -10.99 5.07
C VAL A 220 -8.21 -9.99 6.00
N ASN A 221 -8.47 -8.69 5.81
CA ASN A 221 -7.94 -7.68 6.70
C ASN A 221 -8.48 -7.84 8.13
N ALA A 222 -9.74 -8.20 8.33
CA ALA A 222 -10.24 -8.45 9.68
C ALA A 222 -9.60 -9.66 10.36
N VAL A 223 -9.27 -10.74 9.63
CA VAL A 223 -8.47 -11.85 10.19
C VAL A 223 -7.15 -11.32 10.75
N ARG A 224 -6.44 -10.45 10.01
CA ARG A 224 -5.22 -9.78 10.49
C ARG A 224 -5.47 -8.88 11.69
N GLY A 225 -6.56 -8.11 11.64
CA GLY A 225 -6.96 -7.20 12.71
C GLY A 225 -7.22 -7.93 14.02
N ILE A 226 -7.94 -9.05 13.96
CA ILE A 226 -8.19 -9.91 15.12
C ILE A 226 -6.86 -10.53 15.60
N ALA A 227 -6.03 -11.05 14.69
CA ALA A 227 -4.74 -11.64 15.05
C ALA A 227 -3.84 -10.65 15.79
N ILE A 228 -3.72 -9.40 15.33
CA ILE A 228 -2.88 -8.41 16.01
C ILE A 228 -3.47 -7.97 17.34
N MET A 229 -4.79 -7.85 17.45
CA MET A 229 -5.45 -7.58 18.74
C MET A 229 -5.14 -8.69 19.74
N LEU A 230 -5.21 -9.95 19.34
CA LEU A 230 -4.90 -11.10 20.19
C LEU A 230 -3.41 -11.09 20.63
N ILE A 231 -2.48 -10.75 19.72
CA ILE A 231 -1.06 -10.59 20.07
C ILE A 231 -0.85 -9.48 21.10
N ILE A 232 -1.43 -8.29 20.87
CA ILE A 232 -1.31 -7.14 21.77
C ILE A 232 -1.91 -7.49 23.13
N PHE A 233 -3.11 -8.05 23.12
CA PHE A 233 -3.82 -8.47 24.31
C PHE A 233 -2.98 -9.48 25.11
N ASN A 234 -2.43 -10.50 24.45
CA ASN A 234 -1.60 -11.50 25.11
C ASN A 234 -0.29 -10.95 25.69
N HIS A 235 0.32 -9.92 25.08
CA HIS A 235 1.51 -9.27 25.65
C HIS A 235 1.16 -8.37 26.84
N TRP A 236 -0.02 -7.76 26.83
CA TRP A 236 -0.43 -6.83 27.88
C TRP A 236 -1.23 -7.50 28.98
N ILE A 237 -1.73 -8.73 28.78
CA ILE A 237 -2.53 -9.49 29.77
C ILE A 237 -1.78 -9.61 31.10
N GLU A 238 -0.47 -9.86 31.05
CA GLU A 238 0.38 -9.97 32.24
C GLU A 238 0.53 -8.65 33.00
N GLY A 239 0.43 -7.51 32.30
CA GLY A 239 0.53 -6.18 32.88
C GLY A 239 -0.80 -5.53 33.29
N LEU A 240 -1.88 -5.86 32.58
CA LEU A 240 -3.22 -5.27 32.72
C LEU A 240 -4.17 -6.18 33.50
N LEU A 241 -4.36 -7.42 33.05
CA LEU A 241 -5.44 -8.29 33.55
C LEU A 241 -5.07 -9.10 34.78
N ASN A 242 -3.80 -9.45 34.97
CA ASN A 242 -3.33 -10.04 36.24
C ASN A 242 -3.63 -9.17 37.47
N LYS A 243 -4.02 -7.89 37.28
CA LYS A 243 -4.45 -6.99 38.36
C LYS A 243 -5.95 -7.05 38.67
N PHE A 244 -6.78 -7.47 37.71
CA PHE A 244 -8.25 -7.48 37.82
C PHE A 244 -8.82 -8.90 37.88
N ILE A 245 -8.10 -9.87 37.30
CA ILE A 245 -8.48 -11.28 37.25
C ILE A 245 -7.44 -12.05 38.03
N SER A 246 -7.80 -12.47 39.25
CA SER A 246 -6.92 -13.26 40.12
C SER A 246 -6.95 -14.75 39.81
N ASN A 247 -7.90 -15.23 39.00
CA ASN A 247 -8.01 -16.65 38.65
C ASN A 247 -7.01 -17.01 37.53
N PRO A 248 -5.96 -17.80 37.81
CA PRO A 248 -4.93 -18.14 36.84
C PRO A 248 -5.44 -19.05 35.71
N GLU A 249 -6.45 -19.89 35.95
CA GLU A 249 -7.06 -20.71 34.91
C GLU A 249 -7.81 -19.84 33.90
N LEU A 250 -8.55 -18.84 34.38
CA LEU A 250 -9.25 -17.90 33.51
C LEU A 250 -8.27 -17.04 32.70
N VAL A 251 -7.16 -16.62 33.31
CA VAL A 251 -6.08 -15.89 32.60
C VAL A 251 -5.46 -16.78 31.51
N ASN A 252 -5.17 -18.04 31.81
CA ASN A 252 -4.60 -18.98 30.84
C ASN A 252 -5.59 -19.33 29.72
N MET A 253 -6.88 -19.43 30.01
CA MET A 253 -7.93 -19.63 29.01
C MET A 253 -8.07 -18.44 28.06
N LEU A 254 -7.76 -17.23 28.53
CA LEU A 254 -7.75 -16.01 27.71
C LEU A 254 -6.46 -15.82 26.90
N ARG A 255 -5.41 -16.62 27.14
CA ARG A 255 -4.15 -16.57 26.37
C ARG A 255 -4.32 -17.32 25.06
N PHE A 256 -4.56 -16.56 24.00
CA PHE A 256 -4.67 -17.10 22.65
C PHE A 256 -3.50 -16.59 21.79
N PRO A 257 -2.65 -17.46 21.23
CA PRO A 257 -1.54 -17.02 20.39
C PRO A 257 -2.07 -16.51 19.05
N GLY A 258 -2.01 -15.19 18.81
CA GLY A 258 -2.42 -14.60 17.53
C GLY A 258 -1.43 -14.83 16.37
N THR A 259 -0.20 -15.24 16.67
CA THR A 259 0.88 -15.41 15.67
C THR A 259 0.55 -16.40 14.54
N PRO A 260 -0.01 -17.60 14.82
CA PRO A 260 -0.34 -18.55 13.75
C PRO A 260 -1.49 -18.06 12.86
N ILE A 261 -2.47 -17.34 13.41
CA ILE A 261 -3.52 -16.67 12.61
C ILE A 261 -2.87 -15.65 11.67
N PHE A 262 -1.90 -14.88 12.17
CA PHE A 262 -1.23 -13.87 11.36
C PHE A 262 -0.45 -14.49 10.19
N ALA A 263 0.24 -15.61 10.40
CA ALA A 263 0.95 -16.35 9.35
C ALA A 263 -0.03 -16.90 8.30
N LEU A 264 -1.13 -17.50 8.74
CA LEU A 264 -2.20 -17.96 7.86
C LEU A 264 -2.78 -16.80 7.01
N ALA A 265 -3.08 -15.66 7.65
CA ALA A 265 -3.58 -14.48 6.97
C ALA A 265 -2.59 -13.88 5.96
N PHE A 266 -1.28 -14.04 6.19
CA PHE A 266 -0.24 -13.66 5.24
C PHE A 266 -0.33 -14.48 3.95
N GLY A 267 -0.30 -15.80 4.07
CA GLY A 267 -0.39 -16.70 2.91
C GLY A 267 -1.71 -16.56 2.15
N LEU A 268 -2.82 -16.40 2.87
CA LEU A 268 -4.15 -16.18 2.32
C LEU A 268 -4.23 -14.91 1.48
N PHE A 269 -3.75 -13.79 2.03
CA PHE A 269 -3.73 -12.52 1.31
C PHE A 269 -2.86 -12.60 0.06
N LEU A 270 -1.70 -13.23 0.16
CA LEU A 270 -0.76 -13.35 -0.94
C LEU A 270 -1.37 -14.16 -2.09
N SER A 271 -1.96 -15.32 -1.81
CA SER A 271 -2.58 -16.14 -2.84
C SER A 271 -3.83 -15.49 -3.44
N TYR A 272 -4.70 -14.89 -2.62
CA TYR A 272 -5.93 -14.27 -3.11
C TYR A 272 -5.65 -13.06 -4.02
N LEU A 273 -4.76 -12.15 -3.62
CA LEU A 273 -4.49 -10.92 -4.38
C LEU A 273 -3.51 -11.12 -5.53
N TYR A 274 -2.50 -11.98 -5.36
CA TYR A 274 -1.38 -12.05 -6.30
C TYR A 274 -1.39 -13.26 -7.23
N SER A 275 -2.34 -14.20 -7.08
CA SER A 275 -2.45 -15.37 -7.97
C SER A 275 -2.39 -15.03 -9.45
N ASP A 276 -3.07 -13.95 -9.86
CA ASP A 276 -3.22 -13.57 -11.27
C ASP A 276 -1.91 -13.06 -11.88
N TYR A 277 -1.05 -12.47 -11.05
CA TYR A 277 0.28 -12.03 -11.46
C TYR A 277 1.21 -13.22 -11.69
N PHE A 278 1.09 -14.27 -10.86
CA PHE A 278 1.91 -15.48 -10.98
C PHE A 278 1.41 -16.43 -12.09
N GLN A 279 0.10 -16.51 -12.35
CA GLN A 279 -0.47 -17.35 -13.41
C GLN A 279 -0.13 -16.85 -14.82
N LYS A 280 -0.01 -15.53 -15.03
CA LYS A 280 0.31 -14.94 -16.36
C LYS A 280 1.80 -15.04 -16.75
N GLY A 281 2.55 -15.97 -16.14
CA GLY A 281 3.94 -16.27 -16.52
C GLY A 281 5.00 -15.23 -16.12
N SER A 282 4.64 -14.17 -15.40
CA SER A 282 5.58 -13.11 -15.03
C SER A 282 5.96 -13.16 -13.56
N PHE A 283 6.76 -14.17 -13.20
CA PHE A 283 7.35 -14.30 -11.86
C PHE A 283 8.05 -12.99 -11.41
N SER A 284 8.74 -12.33 -12.35
CA SER A 284 9.42 -11.04 -12.11
C SER A 284 8.49 -9.88 -11.75
N LYS A 285 7.27 -9.81 -12.30
CA LYS A 285 6.28 -8.78 -11.93
C LYS A 285 5.71 -9.01 -10.53
N GLY A 286 5.47 -10.27 -10.15
CA GLY A 286 5.08 -10.63 -8.79
C GLY A 286 6.17 -10.22 -7.78
N LEU A 287 7.43 -10.53 -8.09
CA LEU A 287 8.58 -10.22 -7.23
C LEU A 287 8.81 -8.72 -7.03
N LYS A 288 8.58 -7.89 -8.06
CA LYS A 288 8.74 -6.42 -7.94
C LYS A 288 7.85 -5.81 -6.85
N ILE A 289 6.63 -6.32 -6.69
CA ILE A 289 5.70 -5.83 -5.65
C ILE A 289 6.17 -6.25 -4.26
N ILE A 290 6.80 -7.42 -4.16
CA ILE A 290 7.32 -7.98 -2.92
C ILE A 290 8.59 -7.25 -2.46
N ASN A 291 9.51 -6.94 -3.38
CA ASN A 291 10.76 -6.23 -3.07
C ASN A 291 10.53 -4.87 -2.40
N SER A 292 9.46 -4.16 -2.76
CA SER A 292 9.10 -2.87 -2.14
C SER A 292 8.77 -2.97 -0.64
N ARG A 293 8.44 -4.17 -0.15
CA ARG A 293 8.03 -4.41 1.24
C ARG A 293 9.15 -4.97 2.12
N ILE A 294 10.20 -5.52 1.51
CA ILE A 294 11.36 -6.08 2.22
C ILE A 294 12.04 -5.00 3.07
N PHE A 295 12.24 -3.81 2.52
CA PHE A 295 12.84 -2.69 3.25
C PHE A 295 12.04 -2.33 4.51
N ILE A 296 10.71 -2.30 4.41
CA ILE A 296 9.82 -1.97 5.54
C ILE A 296 9.90 -3.06 6.62
N LEU A 297 10.03 -4.34 6.23
CA LEU A 297 10.20 -5.45 7.17
C LEU A 297 11.57 -5.41 7.86
N ILE A 298 12.65 -5.14 7.13
CA ILE A 298 14.00 -4.99 7.70
C ILE A 298 14.00 -3.84 8.71
N LEU A 299 13.44 -2.69 8.34
CA LEU A 299 13.29 -1.58 9.25
C LEU A 299 12.45 -1.96 10.48
N GLY A 300 11.37 -2.74 10.29
CA GLY A 300 10.55 -3.29 11.36
C GLY A 300 11.33 -4.20 12.32
N ILE A 301 12.16 -5.10 11.82
CA ILE A 301 13.04 -5.97 12.62
C ILE A 301 13.97 -5.11 13.48
N LEU A 302 14.63 -4.13 12.86
CA LEU A 302 15.56 -3.24 13.57
C LEU A 302 14.84 -2.41 14.65
N LEU A 303 13.65 -1.89 14.33
CA LEU A 303 12.85 -1.13 15.28
C LEU A 303 12.38 -2.02 16.44
N VAL A 304 11.89 -3.23 16.20
CA VAL A 304 11.44 -4.12 17.27
C VAL A 304 12.62 -4.54 18.17
N GLY A 305 13.79 -4.79 17.58
CA GLY A 305 15.02 -5.14 18.32
C GLY A 305 15.67 -3.96 19.07
N LEU A 306 15.30 -2.72 18.76
CA LEU A 306 15.95 -1.51 19.29
C LEU A 306 16.10 -1.49 20.83
N PRO A 307 15.07 -1.81 21.63
CA PRO A 307 15.23 -1.83 23.09
C PRO A 307 16.25 -2.87 23.57
N ALA A 308 16.34 -4.01 22.90
CA ALA A 308 17.30 -5.06 23.23
C ALA A 308 18.72 -4.65 22.79
N TYR A 309 18.88 -3.99 21.65
CA TYR A 309 20.17 -3.41 21.24
C TYR A 309 20.65 -2.35 22.23
N ILE A 310 19.78 -1.42 22.66
CA ILE A 310 20.13 -0.43 23.69
C ILE A 310 20.60 -1.11 24.97
N LYS A 311 19.91 -2.18 25.40
CA LYS A 311 20.32 -2.97 26.57
C LYS A 311 21.74 -3.53 26.40
N ILE A 312 22.08 -4.07 25.23
CA ILE A 312 23.43 -4.57 24.91
C ILE A 312 24.48 -3.47 25.07
N PHE A 313 24.21 -2.27 24.53
CA PHE A 313 25.12 -1.12 24.67
C PHE A 313 25.32 -0.70 26.13
N ILE A 314 24.26 -0.75 26.95
CA ILE A 314 24.34 -0.41 28.38
C ILE A 314 25.10 -1.48 29.17
N THR A 315 24.88 -2.77 28.89
CA THR A 315 25.51 -3.87 29.64
C THR A 315 26.93 -4.20 29.15
N GLY A 316 27.33 -3.71 27.97
CA GLY A 316 28.64 -3.98 27.37
C GLY A 316 28.80 -5.38 26.75
N ASP A 317 27.72 -6.13 26.55
CA ASP A 317 27.75 -7.49 25.98
C ASP A 317 27.73 -7.43 24.44
N PHE A 318 28.84 -7.03 23.83
CA PHE A 318 28.98 -6.89 22.37
C PHE A 318 29.17 -8.23 21.64
N SER A 319 28.78 -9.36 22.24
CA SER A 319 28.87 -10.67 21.60
C SER A 319 27.89 -10.77 20.43
N SER A 320 28.31 -11.41 19.34
CA SER A 320 27.42 -11.69 18.20
C SER A 320 26.20 -12.53 18.61
N THR A 321 26.32 -13.37 19.65
CA THR A 321 25.20 -14.15 20.20
C THR A 321 24.16 -13.24 20.86
N ALA A 322 24.58 -12.20 21.59
CA ALA A 322 23.66 -11.23 22.18
C ALA A 322 22.89 -10.45 21.10
N PHE A 323 23.58 -10.00 20.04
CA PHE A 323 22.93 -9.35 18.91
C PHE A 323 21.98 -10.28 18.16
N ALA A 324 22.34 -11.55 17.96
CA ALA A 324 21.44 -12.55 17.38
C ALA A 324 20.15 -12.72 18.21
N LYS A 325 20.26 -12.82 19.53
CA LYS A 325 19.11 -12.89 20.45
C LYS A 325 18.25 -11.63 20.41
N ALA A 326 18.87 -10.45 20.37
CA ALA A 326 18.16 -9.16 20.30
C ALA A 326 17.44 -8.96 18.96
N THR A 327 17.98 -9.52 17.89
CA THR A 327 17.40 -9.45 16.54
C THR A 327 16.23 -10.42 16.40
N TYR A 328 16.30 -11.60 17.02
CA TYR A 328 15.30 -12.65 16.84
C TYR A 328 13.89 -12.22 17.24
N ASN A 329 13.00 -12.12 16.26
CA ASN A 329 11.59 -11.82 16.47
C ASN A 329 10.72 -12.35 15.32
N ILE A 330 9.40 -12.29 15.48
CA ILE A 330 8.44 -12.81 14.49
C ILE A 330 8.55 -12.14 13.10
N MET A 331 9.07 -10.92 12.98
CA MET A 331 9.27 -10.28 11.67
C MET A 331 10.37 -10.99 10.85
N ASP A 332 11.29 -11.73 11.48
CA ASP A 332 12.29 -12.54 10.77
C ASP A 332 11.61 -13.63 9.95
N TYR A 333 10.59 -14.28 10.52
CA TYR A 333 9.76 -15.21 9.78
C TYR A 333 9.12 -14.53 8.57
N TYR A 334 8.55 -13.33 8.71
CA TYR A 334 7.90 -12.64 7.59
C TYR A 334 8.89 -12.18 6.52
N LEU A 335 10.12 -11.86 6.90
CA LEU A 335 11.19 -11.57 5.95
C LEU A 335 11.51 -12.82 5.11
N LEU A 336 11.67 -13.98 5.76
CA LEU A 336 11.89 -15.25 5.08
C LEU A 336 10.68 -15.65 4.22
N ALA A 337 9.47 -15.55 4.78
CA ALA A 337 8.22 -15.90 4.12
C ALA A 337 7.93 -15.03 2.90
N MET A 338 8.34 -13.75 2.91
CA MET A 338 8.26 -12.88 1.74
C MET A 338 9.15 -13.35 0.59
N LEU A 339 10.21 -14.11 0.85
CA LEU A 339 11.05 -14.69 -0.20
C LEU A 339 10.50 -16.03 -0.67
N THR A 340 10.02 -16.85 0.27
CA THR A 340 9.71 -18.27 0.00
C THR A 340 8.26 -18.52 -0.39
N VAL A 341 7.27 -17.90 0.27
CA VAL A 341 5.85 -18.16 -0.02
C VAL A 341 5.46 -17.73 -1.44
N PRO A 342 5.93 -16.61 -2.00
CA PRO A 342 5.68 -16.28 -3.41
C PRO A 342 6.22 -17.31 -4.39
N PHE A 343 7.41 -17.87 -4.11
CA PHE A 343 7.99 -18.93 -4.91
C PHE A 343 7.16 -20.22 -4.82
N LEU A 344 6.76 -20.62 -3.61
CA LEU A 344 5.88 -21.78 -3.41
C LEU A 344 4.51 -21.57 -4.06
N LEU A 345 3.93 -20.37 -3.97
CA LEU A 345 2.69 -20.01 -4.64
C LEU A 345 2.84 -20.12 -6.16
N TYR A 346 3.90 -19.57 -6.74
CA TYR A 346 4.18 -19.72 -8.17
C TYR A 346 4.29 -21.19 -8.58
N PHE A 347 4.97 -22.02 -7.78
CA PHE A 347 5.05 -23.46 -8.00
C PHE A 347 3.68 -24.16 -7.92
N ILE A 348 2.90 -23.89 -6.88
CA ILE A 348 1.53 -24.43 -6.70
C ILE A 348 0.64 -24.08 -7.90
N LEU A 349 0.74 -22.85 -8.39
CA LEU A 349 -0.12 -22.35 -9.48
C LEU A 349 0.20 -22.96 -10.85
N LYS A 350 1.34 -23.64 -11.03
CA LYS A 350 1.64 -24.41 -12.26
C LYS A 350 0.73 -25.62 -12.43
N PHE A 351 0.19 -26.16 -11.33
CA PHE A 351 -0.74 -27.28 -11.39
C PHE A 351 -2.13 -26.76 -11.74
N ASN A 352 -2.78 -27.33 -12.76
CA ASN A 352 -4.10 -26.84 -13.17
C ASN A 352 -5.22 -27.24 -12.20
N LYS A 353 -5.39 -28.55 -11.94
CA LYS A 353 -6.48 -29.07 -11.12
C LYS A 353 -6.13 -29.19 -9.63
N TRP A 354 -4.86 -29.47 -9.31
CA TRP A 354 -4.42 -29.89 -7.97
C TRP A 354 -3.82 -28.76 -7.11
N LYS A 355 -4.30 -27.52 -7.26
CA LYS A 355 -3.68 -26.35 -6.61
C LYS A 355 -3.82 -26.38 -5.10
N ILE A 356 -5.02 -26.71 -4.62
CA ILE A 356 -5.32 -26.74 -3.18
C ILE A 356 -4.62 -27.94 -2.54
N GLU A 357 -4.66 -29.09 -3.22
CA GLU A 357 -4.03 -30.34 -2.80
C GLU A 357 -2.51 -30.19 -2.70
N MET A 358 -1.88 -29.46 -3.64
CA MET A 358 -0.45 -29.17 -3.55
C MET A 358 -0.11 -28.21 -2.40
N ALA A 359 -0.95 -27.21 -2.12
CA ALA A 359 -0.75 -26.35 -0.95
C ALA A 359 -0.87 -27.15 0.36
N VAL A 360 -1.82 -28.09 0.44
CA VAL A 360 -1.99 -29.00 1.58
C VAL A 360 -0.81 -29.98 1.70
N LEU A 361 -0.33 -30.55 0.59
CA LEU A 361 0.85 -31.43 0.59
C LEU A 361 2.09 -30.69 1.11
N LEU A 362 2.36 -29.47 0.62
CA LEU A 362 3.47 -28.66 1.10
C LEU A 362 3.30 -28.26 2.57
N THR A 363 2.07 -28.08 3.05
CA THR A 363 1.78 -27.86 4.48
C THR A 363 2.23 -29.06 5.31
N VAL A 364 1.86 -30.28 4.90
CA VAL A 364 2.26 -31.52 5.57
C VAL A 364 3.78 -31.69 5.55
N ILE A 365 4.42 -31.45 4.41
CA ILE A 365 5.89 -31.50 4.28
C ILE A 365 6.56 -30.50 5.22
N SER A 366 6.09 -29.25 5.25
CA SER A 366 6.63 -28.21 6.13
C SER A 366 6.48 -28.59 7.60
N MET A 367 5.33 -29.13 7.99
CA MET A 367 5.10 -29.59 9.36
C MET A 367 6.00 -30.77 9.74
N SER A 368 6.18 -31.74 8.84
CA SER A 368 7.09 -32.87 9.04
C SER A 368 8.55 -32.41 9.22
N ILE A 369 8.99 -31.42 8.45
CA ILE A 369 10.32 -30.80 8.62
C ILE A 369 10.42 -30.10 9.97
N ALA A 370 9.40 -29.36 10.39
CA ALA A 370 9.40 -28.68 11.69
C ALA A 370 9.52 -29.67 12.86
N ILE A 371 8.75 -30.77 12.81
CA ILE A 371 8.78 -31.86 13.79
C ILE A 371 10.16 -32.54 13.80
N TYR A 372 10.71 -32.83 12.63
CA TYR A 372 12.04 -33.43 12.51
C TYR A 372 13.10 -32.53 13.14
N LEU A 373 13.14 -31.24 12.79
CA LEU A 373 14.15 -30.29 13.28
C LEU A 373 14.13 -30.12 14.81
N GLN A 374 12.96 -30.13 15.45
CA GLN A 374 12.85 -30.02 16.91
C GLN A 374 13.58 -31.15 17.66
N ASN A 375 13.64 -32.33 17.06
CA ASN A 375 14.34 -33.48 17.64
C ASN A 375 15.87 -33.42 17.47
N PHE A 376 16.37 -32.51 16.63
CA PHE A 376 17.80 -32.26 16.43
C PHE A 376 18.29 -31.03 17.22
N SER A 377 17.59 -30.66 18.29
CA SER A 377 17.89 -29.46 19.08
C SER A 377 19.29 -29.44 19.74
N GLU A 378 19.96 -30.60 19.84
CA GLU A 378 21.32 -30.78 20.36
C GLU A 378 22.46 -30.48 19.38
N TRP A 379 22.19 -29.96 18.17
CA TRP A 379 23.25 -29.62 17.23
C TRP A 379 24.28 -28.64 17.84
N SER A 380 25.50 -29.13 18.04
CA SER A 380 26.65 -28.38 18.59
C SER A 380 27.17 -27.28 17.66
N LEU A 381 26.90 -27.40 16.35
CA LEU A 381 27.41 -26.52 15.29
C LEU A 381 26.81 -25.10 15.25
N TRP A 382 25.91 -24.74 16.18
CA TRP A 382 25.09 -23.52 16.08
C TRP A 382 24.89 -22.82 17.43
N GLN A 383 25.78 -23.07 18.41
CA GLN A 383 25.59 -22.57 19.77
C GLN A 383 25.88 -21.08 19.93
N ASP A 384 26.73 -20.50 19.08
CA ASP A 384 27.18 -19.12 19.21
C ASP A 384 27.24 -18.34 17.89
N GLY A 385 27.29 -17.02 18.04
CA GLY A 385 27.42 -16.07 16.96
C GLY A 385 26.17 -15.91 16.10
N TRP A 386 26.34 -15.39 14.89
CA TRP A 386 25.22 -15.13 13.98
C TRP A 386 24.51 -16.40 13.49
N LEU A 387 25.18 -17.55 13.52
CA LEU A 387 24.55 -18.85 13.25
C LEU A 387 23.48 -19.20 14.29
N PHE A 388 23.59 -18.65 15.51
CA PHE A 388 22.53 -18.79 16.52
C PHE A 388 21.20 -18.20 16.04
N LEU A 389 21.21 -17.11 15.25
CA LEU A 389 19.99 -16.53 14.69
C LEU A 389 19.30 -17.50 13.72
N VAL A 390 20.06 -18.27 12.94
CA VAL A 390 19.53 -19.31 12.06
C VAL A 390 18.90 -20.44 12.89
N LYS A 391 19.59 -20.87 13.96
CA LYS A 391 19.05 -21.85 14.92
C LYS A 391 17.70 -21.38 15.50
N LEU A 392 17.62 -20.12 15.94
CA LEU A 392 16.38 -19.55 16.47
C LEU A 392 15.27 -19.51 15.42
N ASN A 393 15.57 -19.11 14.19
CA ASN A 393 14.60 -19.09 13.10
C ASN A 393 14.11 -20.47 12.67
N LEU A 394 14.88 -21.53 12.91
CA LEU A 394 14.46 -22.91 12.60
C LEU A 394 13.74 -23.60 13.77
N LEU A 395 14.23 -23.44 14.99
CA LEU A 395 13.87 -24.28 16.13
C LEU A 395 13.07 -23.59 17.24
N ALA A 396 13.20 -22.26 17.38
CA ALA A 396 12.56 -21.56 18.48
C ALA A 396 11.06 -21.35 18.21
N TYR A 397 10.39 -20.60 19.10
CA TYR A 397 8.94 -20.46 19.10
C TYR A 397 8.35 -19.99 17.76
N TYR A 398 9.06 -19.14 17.02
CA TYR A 398 8.70 -18.69 15.67
C TYR A 398 9.37 -19.51 14.55
N GLY A 399 9.57 -20.81 14.79
CA GLY A 399 10.21 -21.72 13.84
C GLY A 399 9.61 -21.60 12.44
N TYR A 400 10.48 -21.37 11.46
CA TYR A 400 10.12 -21.00 10.09
C TYR A 400 9.17 -22.02 9.46
N PHE A 401 9.50 -23.31 9.56
CA PHE A 401 8.68 -24.38 8.97
C PHE A 401 7.34 -24.58 9.68
N ASN A 402 7.27 -24.28 10.98
CA ASN A 402 6.01 -24.33 11.71
C ASN A 402 5.06 -23.24 11.19
N LEU A 403 5.52 -21.99 11.16
CA LEU A 403 4.71 -20.87 10.66
C LEU A 403 4.47 -20.94 9.14
N LEU A 404 5.40 -21.50 8.37
CA LEU A 404 5.23 -21.75 6.93
C LEU A 404 4.05 -22.68 6.67
N ALA A 405 3.83 -23.70 7.50
CA ALA A 405 2.66 -24.58 7.38
C ALA A 405 1.35 -23.76 7.49
N PHE A 406 1.23 -22.85 8.47
CA PHE A 406 0.08 -21.95 8.57
C PHE A 406 -0.08 -21.06 7.34
N SER A 407 1.01 -20.48 6.84
CA SER A 407 0.98 -19.69 5.60
C SER A 407 0.50 -20.52 4.40
N LEU A 408 0.90 -21.78 4.28
CA LEU A 408 0.50 -22.66 3.18
C LEU A 408 -0.97 -23.08 3.26
N VAL A 409 -1.51 -23.30 4.46
CA VAL A 409 -2.97 -23.41 4.66
C VAL A 409 -3.67 -22.13 4.25
N GLY A 410 -3.11 -20.98 4.61
CA GLY A 410 -3.58 -19.67 4.14
C GLY A 410 -3.62 -19.61 2.61
N VAL A 411 -2.54 -20.02 1.95
CA VAL A 411 -2.45 -20.08 0.48
C VAL A 411 -3.60 -20.92 -0.08
N ALA A 412 -3.84 -22.11 0.46
CA ALA A 412 -4.94 -22.99 0.05
C ALA A 412 -6.32 -22.30 0.17
N ILE A 413 -6.58 -21.65 1.31
CA ILE A 413 -7.82 -20.89 1.54
C ILE A 413 -7.95 -19.73 0.55
N GLY A 414 -6.89 -18.97 0.29
CA GLY A 414 -6.95 -17.85 -0.64
C GLY A 414 -7.13 -18.29 -2.11
N ILE A 415 -6.60 -19.44 -2.51
CA ILE A 415 -6.88 -20.06 -3.82
C ILE A 415 -8.36 -20.44 -3.91
N PHE A 416 -8.90 -21.07 -2.86
CA PHE A 416 -10.32 -21.40 -2.78
C PHE A 416 -11.21 -20.15 -2.89
N LEU A 417 -10.87 -19.09 -2.14
CA LEU A 417 -11.59 -17.81 -2.18
C LEU A 417 -11.54 -17.10 -3.53
N LYS A 418 -10.54 -17.39 -4.37
CA LYS A 418 -10.46 -16.83 -5.72
C LYS A 418 -11.57 -17.34 -6.63
N GLY A 419 -12.02 -18.58 -6.43
CA GLY A 419 -13.14 -19.20 -7.15
C GLY A 419 -14.49 -19.02 -6.46
N PHE A 420 -14.55 -18.25 -5.36
CA PHE A 420 -15.75 -18.08 -4.56
C PHE A 420 -16.76 -17.13 -5.23
N ASN A 421 -18.01 -17.57 -5.32
CA ASN A 421 -19.09 -16.84 -6.00
C ASN A 421 -20.15 -16.30 -5.03
N ASN A 422 -19.91 -16.37 -3.71
CA ASN A 422 -20.83 -15.89 -2.67
C ASN A 422 -22.22 -16.55 -2.70
N GLU A 423 -22.26 -17.80 -3.11
CA GLU A 423 -23.46 -18.64 -2.97
C GLU A 423 -23.64 -19.06 -1.52
N ASN A 424 -24.88 -19.03 -1.01
CA ASN A 424 -25.19 -19.41 0.36
C ASN A 424 -24.65 -20.81 0.71
N ARG A 425 -24.72 -21.75 -0.24
CA ARG A 425 -24.17 -23.10 -0.08
C ARG A 425 -22.67 -23.07 0.22
N GLN A 426 -21.89 -22.29 -0.53
CA GLN A 426 -20.45 -22.16 -0.31
C GLN A 426 -20.13 -21.54 1.05
N LEU A 427 -20.89 -20.53 1.49
CA LEU A 427 -20.76 -19.93 2.82
C LEU A 427 -21.02 -20.95 3.95
N TYR A 428 -22.11 -21.72 3.86
CA TYR A 428 -22.41 -22.75 4.85
C TYR A 428 -21.39 -23.89 4.84
N THR A 429 -20.86 -24.27 3.67
CA THR A 429 -19.77 -25.25 3.59
C THR A 429 -18.50 -24.74 4.27
N MET A 430 -18.11 -23.47 4.04
CA MET A 430 -16.97 -22.87 4.75
C MET A 430 -17.20 -22.79 6.26
N LEU A 431 -18.42 -22.46 6.70
CA LEU A 431 -18.79 -22.43 8.10
C LEU A 431 -18.66 -23.82 8.74
N ALA A 432 -19.20 -24.84 8.09
CA ALA A 432 -19.10 -26.23 8.54
C ALA A 432 -17.64 -26.71 8.62
N ILE A 433 -16.84 -26.46 7.57
CA ILE A 433 -15.41 -26.79 7.58
C ILE A 433 -14.69 -26.06 8.72
N GLY A 434 -15.00 -24.78 8.95
CA GLY A 434 -14.43 -23.99 10.03
C GLY A 434 -14.75 -24.56 11.42
N LEU A 435 -16.02 -24.89 11.67
CA LEU A 435 -16.47 -25.50 12.92
C LEU A 435 -15.85 -26.89 13.13
N ILE A 436 -15.86 -27.74 12.10
CA ILE A 436 -15.25 -29.07 12.17
C ILE A 436 -13.75 -28.95 12.45
N SER A 437 -13.05 -28.00 11.80
CA SER A 437 -11.62 -27.78 12.05
C SER A 437 -11.35 -27.33 13.48
N ILE A 438 -12.20 -26.49 14.06
CA ILE A 438 -12.10 -26.11 15.48
C ILE A 438 -12.31 -27.33 16.39
N LEU A 439 -13.35 -28.12 16.14
CA LEU A 439 -13.65 -29.31 16.93
C LEU A 439 -12.52 -30.35 16.85
N VAL A 440 -11.96 -30.57 15.66
CA VAL A 440 -10.76 -31.39 15.47
C VAL A 440 -9.59 -30.80 16.25
N GLY A 441 -9.35 -29.49 16.14
CA GLY A 441 -8.31 -28.82 16.91
C GLY A 441 -8.43 -29.07 18.42
N ILE A 442 -9.62 -28.83 18.99
CA ILE A 442 -9.90 -29.01 20.42
C ILE A 442 -9.79 -30.48 20.84
N ALA A 443 -10.40 -31.40 20.07
CA ALA A 443 -10.41 -32.82 20.38
C ALA A 443 -9.01 -33.42 20.46
N PHE A 444 -8.09 -32.94 19.60
CA PHE A 444 -6.71 -33.40 19.60
C PHE A 444 -5.78 -32.58 20.51
N GLU A 445 -6.19 -31.39 20.98
CA GLU A 445 -5.41 -30.55 21.92
C GLU A 445 -5.52 -31.05 23.37
N GLY A 446 -6.67 -31.63 23.76
CA GLY A 446 -6.89 -32.22 25.09
C GLY A 446 -6.05 -33.48 25.38
N HIS A 447 -5.37 -34.01 24.38
CA HIS A 447 -4.44 -35.12 24.53
C HIS A 447 -3.04 -34.60 24.24
N HIS A 448 -2.14 -34.61 25.22
CA HIS A 448 -0.71 -34.43 25.00
C HIS A 448 -0.17 -35.61 24.17
N TYR A 449 -0.48 -35.65 22.88
CA TYR A 449 0.06 -36.64 21.96
C TYR A 449 1.53 -36.30 21.71
N SER A 450 2.38 -36.78 22.60
CA SER A 450 3.78 -37.07 22.31
C SER A 450 3.82 -38.46 21.70
N PHE A 451 3.85 -38.55 20.37
CA PHE A 451 4.26 -39.81 19.75
C PHE A 451 5.79 -39.85 19.84
N LYS A 452 6.40 -40.80 20.56
CA LYS A 452 7.88 -40.91 20.68
C LYS A 452 8.63 -39.57 20.95
N GLY A 453 8.07 -38.66 21.75
CA GLY A 453 8.69 -37.36 22.06
C GLY A 453 8.39 -36.22 21.06
N PHE A 454 7.63 -36.47 20.00
CA PHE A 454 7.23 -35.44 19.02
C PHE A 454 6.08 -34.57 19.55
N ARG A 455 6.28 -33.24 19.66
CA ARG A 455 5.15 -32.32 19.84
C ARG A 455 4.39 -32.18 18.53
N LEU A 456 3.15 -32.68 18.50
CA LEU A 456 2.26 -32.50 17.36
C LEU A 456 1.67 -31.08 17.38
N PHE A 457 2.15 -30.21 16.48
CA PHE A 457 1.55 -28.88 16.23
C PHE A 457 0.32 -28.96 15.31
N PHE A 458 -0.01 -30.16 14.82
CA PHE A 458 -1.12 -30.42 13.93
C PHE A 458 -2.50 -29.99 14.50
N PRO A 459 -2.84 -30.22 15.78
CA PRO A 459 -4.14 -29.79 16.34
C PRO A 459 -4.30 -28.26 16.30
N GLN A 460 -3.22 -27.54 16.61
CA GLN A 460 -3.21 -26.08 16.56
C GLN A 460 -3.45 -25.56 15.13
N LEU A 461 -2.93 -26.25 14.11
CA LEU A 461 -3.17 -25.88 12.71
C LEU A 461 -4.68 -25.85 12.37
N PHE A 462 -5.42 -26.92 12.72
CA PHE A 462 -6.86 -26.98 12.45
C PHE A 462 -7.63 -25.93 13.24
N PHE A 463 -7.28 -25.75 14.51
CA PHE A 463 -7.94 -24.77 15.36
C PHE A 463 -7.84 -23.35 14.79
N HIS A 464 -6.62 -22.90 14.45
CA HIS A 464 -6.39 -21.56 13.93
C HIS A 464 -6.91 -21.38 12.50
N ALA A 465 -6.84 -22.42 11.66
CA ALA A 465 -7.46 -22.42 10.34
C ALA A 465 -8.98 -22.31 10.42
N GLY A 466 -9.60 -23.04 11.35
CA GLY A 466 -11.03 -23.00 11.60
C GLY A 466 -11.48 -21.61 12.10
N ILE A 467 -10.78 -21.03 13.06
CA ILE A 467 -11.05 -19.65 13.53
C ILE A 467 -10.94 -18.65 12.39
N SER A 468 -9.88 -18.75 11.57
CA SER A 468 -9.69 -17.85 10.43
C SER A 468 -10.83 -17.96 9.42
N LEU A 469 -11.30 -19.18 9.12
CA LEU A 469 -12.46 -19.42 8.26
C LEU A 469 -13.75 -18.84 8.85
N LEU A 470 -14.00 -19.02 10.15
CA LEU A 470 -15.18 -18.46 10.81
C LEU A 470 -15.18 -16.93 10.78
N ILE A 471 -14.03 -16.29 10.99
CA ILE A 471 -13.90 -14.84 10.85
C ILE A 471 -14.26 -14.42 9.43
N ILE A 472 -13.72 -15.10 8.41
CA ILE A 472 -13.99 -14.77 7.01
C ILE A 472 -15.48 -14.91 6.69
N VAL A 473 -16.09 -16.04 7.07
CA VAL A 473 -17.51 -16.30 6.83
C VAL A 473 -18.38 -15.28 7.57
N GLY A 474 -18.09 -15.01 8.85
CA GLY A 474 -18.83 -14.03 9.64
C GLY A 474 -18.77 -12.63 9.03
N MET A 475 -17.59 -12.20 8.59
CA MET A 475 -17.39 -10.93 7.90
C MET A 475 -18.16 -10.85 6.57
N LEU A 476 -18.19 -11.94 5.81
CA LEU A 476 -18.97 -12.03 4.57
C LEU A 476 -20.49 -12.02 4.85
N MET A 477 -20.95 -12.72 5.87
CA MET A 477 -22.37 -12.72 6.29
C MET A 477 -22.82 -11.33 6.77
N ILE A 478 -21.99 -10.62 7.54
CA ILE A 478 -22.27 -9.23 7.98
C ILE A 478 -22.53 -8.31 6.78
N SER A 479 -21.80 -8.51 5.67
CA SER A 479 -21.98 -7.70 4.46
C SER A 479 -23.34 -7.87 3.78
N GLN A 480 -24.11 -8.90 4.17
CA GLN A 480 -25.43 -9.24 3.64
C GLN A 480 -26.58 -8.78 4.55
N VAL A 481 -26.30 -8.35 5.80
CA VAL A 481 -27.32 -7.92 6.77
C VAL A 481 -27.84 -6.51 6.42
N LYS A 482 -29.18 -6.35 6.36
CA LYS A 482 -29.84 -5.05 6.12
C LYS A 482 -30.44 -4.47 7.42
N GLY A 483 -30.67 -3.15 7.45
CA GLY A 483 -31.31 -2.45 8.57
C GLY A 483 -30.35 -1.94 9.66
N TYR A 484 -30.90 -1.43 10.77
CA TYR A 484 -30.14 -0.77 11.85
C TYR A 484 -29.08 -1.68 12.50
N LYS A 485 -29.42 -2.96 12.76
CA LYS A 485 -28.46 -3.98 13.24
C LYS A 485 -27.30 -4.18 12.25
N GLY A 486 -27.55 -4.04 10.95
CA GLY A 486 -26.53 -4.08 9.90
C GLY A 486 -25.53 -2.93 10.02
N SER A 487 -25.99 -1.71 10.33
CA SER A 487 -25.11 -0.53 10.47
C SER A 487 -24.09 -0.69 11.61
N PHE A 488 -24.51 -1.24 12.75
CA PHE A 488 -23.61 -1.52 13.86
C PHE A 488 -22.57 -2.59 13.50
N LEU A 489 -23.01 -3.72 12.93
CA LEU A 489 -22.12 -4.80 12.52
C LEU A 489 -21.14 -4.37 11.41
N LEU A 490 -21.57 -3.52 10.48
CA LEU A 490 -20.72 -2.90 9.46
C LEU A 490 -19.66 -1.98 10.09
N THR A 491 -20.00 -1.29 11.19
CA THR A 491 -19.02 -0.47 11.92
C THR A 491 -17.94 -1.35 12.54
N ILE A 492 -18.32 -2.44 13.21
CA ILE A 492 -17.35 -3.42 13.76
C ILE A 492 -16.48 -3.99 12.63
N ARG A 493 -17.10 -4.39 11.52
CA ARG A 493 -16.41 -4.87 10.32
C ARG A 493 -15.33 -3.90 9.85
N ASN A 494 -15.68 -2.62 9.75
CA ASN A 494 -14.78 -1.57 9.28
C ASN A 494 -13.64 -1.31 10.28
N ILE A 495 -13.91 -1.36 11.58
CA ILE A 495 -12.88 -1.24 12.63
C ILE A 495 -11.89 -2.39 12.50
N LEU A 496 -12.36 -3.64 12.49
CA LEU A 496 -11.50 -4.83 12.40
C LEU A 496 -10.66 -4.81 11.12
N SER A 497 -11.26 -4.48 9.98
CA SER A 497 -10.56 -4.32 8.70
C SER A 497 -9.48 -3.23 8.76
N THR A 498 -9.79 -2.09 9.37
CA THR A 498 -8.85 -0.96 9.50
C THR A 498 -7.67 -1.30 10.39
N VAL A 499 -7.92 -1.97 11.53
CA VAL A 499 -6.86 -2.47 12.40
C VAL A 499 -5.98 -3.48 11.67
N GLY A 500 -6.58 -4.34 10.83
CA GLY A 500 -5.84 -5.24 9.96
C GLY A 500 -4.91 -4.56 8.95
N ILE A 501 -5.32 -3.45 8.36
CA ILE A 501 -4.46 -2.64 7.48
C ILE A 501 -3.27 -2.08 8.26
N LEU A 502 -3.49 -1.71 9.53
CA LEU A 502 -2.49 -1.14 10.43
C LEU A 502 -1.69 -2.19 11.21
N THR A 503 -1.68 -3.45 10.77
CA THR A 503 -1.05 -4.52 11.58
C THR A 503 0.43 -4.27 11.84
N LEU A 504 1.21 -3.88 10.82
CA LEU A 504 2.64 -3.67 10.99
C LEU A 504 2.97 -2.54 11.99
N PRO A 505 2.42 -1.31 11.86
CA PRO A 505 2.67 -0.27 12.86
C PRO A 505 2.12 -0.65 14.23
N ALA A 506 0.96 -1.31 14.32
CA ALA A 506 0.45 -1.82 15.60
C ALA A 506 1.42 -2.82 16.25
N PHE A 507 1.97 -3.74 15.45
CA PHE A 507 2.95 -4.72 15.89
C PHE A 507 4.26 -4.07 16.35
N ILE A 508 4.77 -3.07 15.62
CA ILE A 508 6.00 -2.39 16.06
C ILE A 508 5.72 -1.63 17.36
N LEU A 509 4.69 -0.79 17.39
CA LEU A 509 4.42 0.10 18.51
C LEU A 509 4.05 -0.63 19.81
N HIS A 510 3.33 -1.76 19.76
CA HIS A 510 2.97 -2.48 20.99
C HIS A 510 4.21 -3.05 21.69
N GLY A 511 5.24 -3.42 20.93
CA GLY A 511 6.51 -3.96 21.44
C GLY A 511 7.29 -2.94 22.27
N TYR A 512 7.03 -1.64 22.10
CA TYR A 512 7.68 -0.57 22.87
C TYR A 512 7.00 -0.26 24.20
N VAL A 513 5.75 -0.68 24.42
CA VAL A 513 4.98 -0.31 25.62
C VAL A 513 5.66 -0.79 26.90
N ILE A 514 6.05 -2.07 26.96
CA ILE A 514 6.70 -2.65 28.16
C ILE A 514 8.13 -2.14 28.34
N PRO A 515 9.00 -2.09 27.31
CA PRO A 515 10.33 -1.49 27.44
C PRO A 515 10.31 -0.03 27.92
N LEU A 516 9.43 0.81 27.36
CA LEU A 516 9.29 2.21 27.79
C LEU A 516 8.80 2.32 29.23
N LYS A 517 7.83 1.49 29.64
CA LYS A 517 7.40 1.40 31.04
C LYS A 517 8.56 1.06 31.97
N ASN A 518 9.38 0.06 31.60
CA ASN A 518 10.53 -0.33 32.42
C ASN A 518 11.58 0.78 32.49
N LEU A 519 11.80 1.50 31.39
CA LEU A 519 12.67 2.68 31.37
C LEU A 519 12.15 3.79 32.29
N PHE A 520 10.86 4.11 32.27
CA PHE A 520 10.30 5.10 33.18
C PHE A 520 10.39 4.68 34.66
N MET A 521 10.19 3.40 34.96
CA MET A 521 10.38 2.89 36.33
C MET A 521 11.84 3.02 36.79
N TYR A 522 12.82 2.88 35.89
CA TYR A 522 14.23 3.11 36.21
C TYR A 522 14.48 4.57 36.66
N PHE A 523 13.76 5.53 36.08
CA PHE A 523 13.78 6.94 36.51
C PHE A 523 12.81 7.25 37.67
N SER A 524 12.47 6.25 38.49
CA SER A 524 11.60 6.40 39.66
C SER A 524 10.17 6.89 39.38
N VAL A 525 9.68 6.79 38.13
CA VAL A 525 8.28 7.10 37.82
C VAL A 525 7.36 6.02 38.41
N PRO A 526 6.25 6.38 39.09
CA PRO A 526 5.31 5.41 39.64
C PRO A 526 4.81 4.42 38.57
N LYS A 527 4.77 3.12 38.91
CA LYS A 527 4.44 2.02 37.99
C LYS A 527 3.17 2.25 37.16
N PHE A 528 2.15 2.89 37.74
CA PHE A 528 0.90 3.22 37.03
C PHE A 528 1.14 4.26 35.92
N ILE A 529 1.79 5.36 36.26
CA ILE A 529 2.11 6.46 35.32
C ILE A 529 3.08 5.97 34.24
N ALA A 530 4.09 5.19 34.64
CA ALA A 530 5.07 4.58 33.74
C ALA A 530 4.43 3.67 32.67
N LEU A 531 3.30 3.03 32.97
CA LEU A 531 2.54 2.23 32.00
C LEU A 531 1.54 3.08 31.20
N ALA A 532 0.91 4.07 31.84
CA ALA A 532 -0.10 4.91 31.21
C ALA A 532 0.48 5.74 30.04
N ILE A 533 1.67 6.31 30.21
CA ILE A 533 2.30 7.17 29.18
C ILE A 533 2.51 6.41 27.85
N PRO A 534 3.20 5.25 27.80
CA PRO A 534 3.37 4.51 26.55
C PRO A 534 2.05 4.03 25.94
N LEU A 535 1.05 3.68 26.76
CA LEU A 535 -0.26 3.28 26.27
C LEU A 535 -1.00 4.44 25.59
N VAL A 536 -1.00 5.62 26.20
CA VAL A 536 -1.61 6.83 25.59
C VAL A 536 -0.94 7.16 24.26
N ILE A 537 0.39 7.10 24.20
CA ILE A 537 1.15 7.31 22.96
C ILE A 537 0.76 6.26 21.91
N PHE A 538 0.73 4.99 22.28
CA PHE A 538 0.31 3.91 21.39
C PHE A 538 -1.09 4.16 20.81
N PHE A 539 -2.09 4.41 21.66
CA PHE A 539 -3.47 4.60 21.21
C PHE A 539 -3.64 5.88 20.39
N PHE A 540 -2.93 6.95 20.74
CA PHE A 540 -2.95 8.20 19.98
C PHE A 540 -2.39 8.01 18.56
N ILE A 541 -1.22 7.37 18.42
CA ILE A 541 -0.61 7.09 17.12
C ILE A 541 -1.52 6.17 16.30
N MET A 542 -2.04 5.09 16.92
CA MET A 542 -2.94 4.16 16.25
C MET A 542 -4.24 4.83 15.78
N TRP A 543 -4.82 5.72 16.60
CA TRP A 543 -6.00 6.50 16.22
C TRP A 543 -5.70 7.47 15.06
N TRP A 544 -4.56 8.15 15.11
CA TRP A 544 -4.14 9.04 14.02
C TRP A 544 -3.96 8.28 12.71
N LEU A 545 -3.26 7.15 12.72
CA LEU A 545 -3.10 6.27 11.55
C LEU A 545 -4.45 5.73 11.04
N ALA A 546 -5.36 5.36 11.95
CA ALA A 546 -6.70 4.91 11.58
C ALA A 546 -7.50 6.00 10.86
N ARG A 547 -7.39 7.27 11.29
CA ARG A 547 -8.01 8.39 10.57
C ARG A 547 -7.41 8.59 9.18
N VAL A 548 -6.10 8.43 9.03
CA VAL A 548 -5.45 8.49 7.71
C VAL A 548 -6.01 7.39 6.80
N VAL A 549 -6.06 6.14 7.26
CA VAL A 549 -6.62 5.02 6.48
C VAL A 549 -8.08 5.25 6.12
N HIS A 550 -8.90 5.74 7.05
CA HIS A 550 -10.31 6.01 6.81
C HIS A 550 -10.53 7.13 5.77
N ARG A 551 -9.72 8.19 5.80
CA ARG A 551 -9.76 9.25 4.79
C ARG A 551 -9.43 8.70 3.41
N THR A 552 -8.40 7.86 3.30
CA THR A 552 -8.01 7.24 2.03
C THR A 552 -9.10 6.30 1.51
N LYS A 553 -9.73 5.50 2.39
CA LYS A 553 -10.86 4.62 2.02
C LYS A 553 -12.10 5.39 1.57
N ALA A 554 -12.33 6.62 2.04
CA ALA A 554 -13.46 7.44 1.62
C ALA A 554 -13.25 8.11 0.24
N ILE A 555 -11.99 8.19 -0.20
CA ILE A 555 -11.60 8.75 -1.50
C ILE A 555 -11.63 7.68 -2.62
N ILE A 556 -11.40 6.40 -2.24
CA ILE A 556 -11.47 5.21 -3.11
C ILE A 556 -12.92 4.73 -3.20
#